data_AF-A0A1E1X314-F1
#
_entry.id   AF-A0A1E1X314-F1
#
_cell.length_a   1.000
_cell.length_b   1.000
_cell.length_c   1.000
_cell.angle_alpha   90.00
_cell.angle_beta   90.00
_cell.angle_gamma   90.00
#
_symmetry.space_group_name_H-M   'P 1'
#
loop_
_entity.id
_entity.type
_entity.pdbx_description
1 polymer ?
#
loop_
_entity_poly.entity_id
_entity_poly.type
_entity_poly.pdbx_seq_one_letter_code
_entity_poly.pdbx_strand_id
1 'polypeptide(L)'
;KTTVMALFIGFMLAAPSEQARGQCTPAEVDQCYEEYSELLLKPYFIGNPEDRPNEHAFKEVCSKIKSKARCHLELDNCPDEAKSSIRHQERGYEAVRDIVCEGTPLNDFRVALSCKEREKFLLCMMQRQAPVDRRQLRHPLLHAFCDEYEGEIKCYDTAFNSLCQLSLERTKAAFNRVYDALAVLRGCKESPEDQRNPPSGAAFLQPVMAMGALSLLVLQLLRRQ
;
A
#
# COMPACT_ATOMS: atom_id res chain seq x y z
N LYS A 1 6.22 -61.57 -31.85
CA LYS A 1 5.57 -60.41 -32.49
C LYS A 1 5.04 -59.54 -31.37
N THR A 2 5.79 -58.48 -31.05
CA THR A 2 5.61 -57.68 -29.83
C THR A 2 4.97 -56.36 -30.25
N THR A 3 3.72 -56.13 -29.86
CA THR A 3 3.00 -54.89 -30.17
C THR A 3 3.08 -53.99 -28.94
N VAL A 4 3.88 -52.93 -29.02
CA VAL A 4 3.91 -51.83 -28.04
C VAL A 4 2.99 -50.75 -28.59
N MET A 5 1.88 -50.49 -27.93
CA MET A 5 0.94 -49.43 -28.30
C MET A 5 1.12 -48.28 -27.30
N ALA A 6 1.70 -47.18 -27.79
CA ALA A 6 2.04 -45.99 -27.01
C ALA A 6 0.77 -45.20 -26.63
N LEU A 7 0.65 -44.85 -25.34
CA LEU A 7 -0.39 -43.99 -24.80
C LEU A 7 0.05 -42.52 -24.96
N PHE A 8 -0.59 -41.76 -25.85
CA PHE A 8 -0.39 -40.32 -25.95
C PHE A 8 -1.27 -39.61 -24.92
N ILE A 9 -0.67 -39.13 -23.82
CA ILE A 9 -1.32 -38.19 -22.91
C ILE A 9 -1.16 -36.79 -23.51
N GLY A 10 -2.23 -36.27 -24.10
CA GLY A 10 -2.29 -34.89 -24.57
C GLY A 10 -2.38 -33.94 -23.38
N PHE A 11 -1.33 -33.16 -23.15
CA PHE A 11 -1.38 -31.98 -22.28
C PHE A 11 -2.22 -30.91 -22.95
N MET A 12 -3.45 -30.72 -22.49
CA MET A 12 -4.24 -29.52 -22.79
C MET A 12 -3.62 -28.36 -22.01
N LEU A 13 -2.78 -27.55 -22.67
CA LEU A 13 -2.44 -26.21 -22.21
C LEU A 13 -3.69 -25.36 -22.37
N ALA A 14 -4.48 -25.24 -21.30
CA ALA A 14 -5.56 -24.27 -21.24
C ALA A 14 -4.93 -22.86 -21.26
N ALA A 15 -5.07 -22.16 -22.39
CA ALA A 15 -4.75 -20.75 -22.44
C ALA A 15 -5.68 -20.01 -21.46
N PRO A 16 -5.17 -19.12 -20.59
CA PRO A 16 -6.01 -18.36 -19.69
C PRO A 16 -7.01 -17.53 -20.52
N SER A 17 -8.30 -17.74 -20.27
CA SER A 17 -9.40 -17.07 -20.97
C SER A 17 -9.24 -15.55 -20.87
N GLU A 18 -9.49 -14.83 -21.97
CA GLU A 18 -9.41 -13.35 -22.03
C GLU A 18 -10.21 -12.64 -20.93
N GLN A 19 -11.24 -13.29 -20.37
CA GLN A 19 -12.04 -12.78 -19.27
C GLN A 19 -11.24 -12.63 -17.95
N ALA A 20 -10.23 -13.48 -17.73
CA ALA A 20 -9.28 -13.37 -16.62
C ALA A 20 -8.20 -12.30 -16.86
N ARG A 21 -8.06 -11.78 -18.09
CA ARG A 21 -7.11 -10.68 -18.38
C ARG A 21 -7.68 -9.31 -18.04
N GLY A 22 -9.01 -9.15 -18.04
CA GLY A 22 -9.67 -7.93 -17.60
C GLY A 22 -9.46 -7.71 -16.10
N GLN A 23 -9.93 -8.67 -15.30
CA GLN A 23 -10.05 -8.67 -13.83
C GLN A 23 -8.74 -8.53 -13.02
N CYS A 24 -7.60 -8.45 -13.70
CA CYS A 24 -6.27 -8.53 -13.09
C CYS A 24 -5.37 -7.35 -13.51
N THR A 25 -5.98 -6.28 -14.04
CA THR A 25 -5.22 -5.06 -14.32
C THR A 25 -4.87 -4.33 -13.02
N PRO A 26 -3.73 -3.62 -12.96
CA PRO A 26 -3.36 -2.86 -11.76
C PRO A 26 -4.45 -1.90 -11.28
N ALA A 27 -5.20 -1.27 -12.20
CA ALA A 27 -6.26 -0.34 -11.84
C ALA A 27 -7.44 -1.02 -11.13
N GLU A 28 -7.85 -2.22 -11.57
CA GLU A 28 -8.95 -2.96 -10.94
C GLU A 28 -8.53 -3.58 -9.61
N VAL A 29 -7.28 -4.04 -9.52
CA VAL A 29 -6.66 -4.47 -8.26
C VAL A 29 -6.67 -3.31 -7.25
N ASP A 30 -6.16 -2.15 -7.63
CA ASP A 30 -6.11 -0.98 -6.75
C ASP A 30 -7.51 -0.55 -6.31
N GLN A 31 -8.47 -0.53 -7.23
CA GLN A 31 -9.87 -0.24 -6.93
C GLN A 31 -10.45 -1.27 -5.94
N CYS A 32 -10.12 -2.55 -6.10
CA CYS A 32 -10.58 -3.59 -5.19
C CYS A 32 -10.05 -3.37 -3.76
N TYR A 33 -8.79 -2.99 -3.62
CA TYR A 33 -8.20 -2.72 -2.31
C TYR A 33 -8.65 -1.39 -1.69
N GLU A 34 -9.24 -0.48 -2.48
CA GLU A 34 -9.83 0.77 -1.97
C GLU A 34 -10.91 0.52 -0.93
N GLU A 35 -11.79 -0.45 -1.19
CA GLU A 35 -12.94 -0.75 -0.33
C GLU A 35 -12.50 -1.08 1.10
N TYR A 36 -11.35 -1.73 1.28
CA TYR A 36 -10.83 -2.06 2.60
C TYR A 36 -10.24 -0.86 3.34
N SER A 37 -9.68 0.11 2.60
CA SER A 37 -9.24 1.36 3.21
C SER A 37 -10.42 2.14 3.78
N GLU A 38 -11.54 2.17 3.06
CA GLU A 38 -12.78 2.76 3.57
C GLU A 38 -13.32 2.02 4.79
N LEU A 39 -13.28 0.68 4.81
CA LEU A 39 -13.72 -0.10 5.97
C LEU A 39 -12.90 0.19 7.23
N LEU A 40 -11.61 0.48 7.09
CA LEU A 40 -10.76 0.85 8.22
C LEU A 40 -11.01 2.29 8.68
N LEU A 41 -11.25 3.22 7.76
CA LEU A 41 -11.40 4.64 8.08
C LEU A 41 -12.86 4.97 8.49
N LYS A 42 -13.85 4.61 7.67
CA LYS A 42 -15.25 5.06 7.77
C LYS A 42 -15.94 4.84 9.14
N PRO A 43 -15.76 3.73 9.87
CA PRO A 43 -16.45 3.53 11.15
C PRO A 43 -15.90 4.40 12.30
N TYR A 44 -14.69 4.97 12.16
CA TYR A 44 -13.97 5.62 13.26
C TYR A 44 -13.74 7.12 13.05
N PHE A 45 -13.86 7.63 11.81
CA PHE A 45 -13.72 9.06 11.52
C PHE A 45 -15.04 9.86 11.57
N ILE A 46 -16.20 9.20 11.57
CA ILE A 46 -17.52 9.87 11.51
C ILE A 46 -18.17 10.02 12.91
N GLY A 47 -17.60 9.39 13.95
CA GLY A 47 -18.07 9.50 15.35
C GLY A 47 -17.27 10.49 16.20
N ASN A 48 -17.79 10.82 17.38
CA ASN A 48 -17.04 11.60 18.37
C ASN A 48 -15.82 10.76 18.83
N PRO A 49 -14.59 11.30 18.96
CA PRO A 49 -13.42 10.53 19.44
C PRO A 49 -13.62 9.91 20.83
N GLU A 50 -14.59 10.42 21.60
CA GLU A 50 -15.00 9.84 22.88
C GLU A 50 -15.94 8.65 22.74
N ASP A 51 -16.67 8.56 21.61
CA ASP A 51 -17.51 7.42 21.29
C ASP A 51 -16.57 6.25 20.97
N ARG A 52 -16.34 5.42 21.99
CA ARG A 52 -15.73 4.12 21.76
C ARG A 52 -16.67 3.36 20.85
N PRO A 53 -16.20 2.88 19.69
CA PRO A 53 -16.98 1.95 18.89
C PRO A 53 -17.40 0.82 19.81
N ASN A 54 -18.69 0.50 19.82
CA ASN A 54 -19.15 -0.61 20.63
C ASN A 54 -18.49 -1.90 20.12
N GLU A 55 -18.27 -2.88 21.00
CA GLU A 55 -17.60 -4.14 20.65
C GLU A 55 -18.29 -4.85 19.46
N HIS A 56 -19.59 -4.65 19.31
CA HIS A 56 -20.38 -5.15 18.19
C HIS A 56 -19.93 -4.55 16.84
N ALA A 57 -19.67 -3.24 16.76
CA ALA A 57 -19.19 -2.58 15.55
C ALA A 57 -17.81 -3.10 15.13
N PHE A 58 -16.89 -3.31 16.08
CA PHE A 58 -15.60 -3.94 15.80
C PHE A 58 -15.77 -5.35 15.23
N LYS A 59 -16.64 -6.17 15.84
CA LYS A 59 -16.92 -7.53 15.37
C LYS A 59 -17.53 -7.54 13.97
N GLU A 60 -18.44 -6.61 13.68
CA GLU A 60 -19.06 -6.50 12.37
C GLU A 60 -18.04 -6.13 11.29
N VAL A 61 -17.20 -5.12 11.54
CA VAL A 61 -16.15 -4.70 10.58
C VAL A 61 -15.11 -5.80 10.42
N CYS A 62 -14.67 -6.45 11.51
CA CYS A 62 -13.77 -7.59 11.47
C CYS A 62 -14.36 -8.76 10.66
N SER A 63 -15.67 -9.03 10.81
CA SER A 63 -16.35 -10.06 10.01
C SER A 63 -16.36 -9.71 8.53
N LYS A 64 -16.67 -8.45 8.18
CA LYS A 64 -16.71 -7.96 6.79
C LYS A 64 -15.35 -8.04 6.11
N ILE A 65 -14.28 -7.65 6.79
CA ILE A 65 -12.94 -7.72 6.21
C ILE A 65 -12.47 -9.18 6.06
N LYS A 66 -12.82 -10.07 7.00
CA LYS A 66 -12.51 -11.51 6.92
C LYS A 66 -13.26 -12.24 5.82
N SER A 67 -14.49 -11.84 5.51
CA SER A 67 -15.25 -12.46 4.41
C SER A 67 -14.67 -12.17 3.03
N LYS A 68 -13.73 -11.21 2.93
CA LYS A 68 -13.22 -10.62 1.69
C LYS A 68 -14.34 -9.98 0.84
N ALA A 69 -14.01 -8.87 0.19
CA ALA A 69 -14.84 -8.28 -0.85
C ALA A 69 -14.90 -9.21 -2.06
N ARG A 70 -15.98 -9.12 -2.84
CA ARG A 70 -16.17 -9.95 -4.03
C ARG A 70 -15.01 -9.81 -5.02
N CYS A 71 -14.54 -8.58 -5.25
CA CYS A 71 -13.42 -8.33 -6.15
C CYS A 71 -12.15 -9.08 -5.70
N HIS A 72 -11.92 -9.20 -4.39
CA HIS A 72 -10.73 -9.87 -3.84
C HIS A 72 -10.81 -11.38 -4.04
N LEU A 73 -12.00 -11.97 -3.93
CA LEU A 73 -12.23 -13.37 -4.30
C LEU A 73 -12.05 -13.61 -5.80
N GLU A 74 -12.34 -12.61 -6.64
CA GLU A 74 -12.12 -12.71 -8.09
C GLU A 74 -10.62 -12.66 -8.43
N LEU A 75 -9.79 -11.92 -7.66
CA LEU A 75 -8.33 -11.89 -7.82
C LEU A 75 -7.66 -13.25 -7.61
N ASP A 76 -8.28 -14.17 -6.86
CA ASP A 76 -7.78 -15.55 -6.71
C ASP A 76 -7.81 -16.33 -8.04
N ASN A 77 -8.51 -15.84 -9.07
CA ASN A 77 -8.52 -16.43 -10.42
C ASN A 77 -7.48 -15.80 -11.36
N CYS A 78 -6.73 -14.79 -10.91
CA CYS A 78 -5.69 -14.16 -11.71
C CYS A 78 -4.53 -15.12 -12.03
N PRO A 79 -3.85 -14.93 -13.17
CA PRO A 79 -2.59 -15.62 -13.46
C PRO A 79 -1.54 -15.38 -12.38
N ASP A 80 -0.60 -16.32 -12.23
CA ASP A 80 0.43 -16.26 -11.18
C ASP A 80 1.30 -15.00 -11.29
N GLU A 81 1.53 -14.49 -12.51
CA GLU A 81 2.27 -13.25 -12.72
C GLU A 81 1.54 -12.04 -12.11
N ALA A 82 0.21 -11.98 -12.30
CA ALA A 82 -0.62 -10.93 -11.72
C ALA A 82 -0.70 -11.09 -10.20
N LYS A 83 -0.90 -12.31 -9.69
CA LYS A 83 -0.87 -12.60 -8.24
C LYS A 83 0.45 -12.21 -7.59
N SER A 84 1.57 -12.46 -8.26
CA SER A 84 2.90 -12.05 -7.79
C SER A 84 3.01 -10.52 -7.73
N SER A 85 2.41 -9.80 -8.67
CA SER A 85 2.44 -8.33 -8.72
C SER A 85 1.61 -7.67 -7.63
N ILE A 86 0.58 -8.35 -7.10
CA ILE A 86 -0.32 -7.83 -6.05
C ILE A 86 0.00 -8.34 -4.64
N ARG A 87 1.00 -9.21 -4.51
CA ARG A 87 1.41 -9.83 -3.24
C ARG A 87 1.67 -8.77 -2.16
N HIS A 88 2.16 -7.61 -2.57
CA HIS A 88 2.39 -6.50 -1.67
C HIS A 88 1.08 -5.95 -1.08
N GLN A 89 0.10 -5.63 -1.92
CA GLN A 89 -1.22 -5.19 -1.47
C GLN A 89 -1.93 -6.24 -0.62
N GLU A 90 -1.78 -7.53 -0.92
CA GLU A 90 -2.31 -8.63 -0.09
C GLU A 90 -1.78 -8.57 1.36
N ARG A 91 -0.49 -8.30 1.55
CA ARG A 91 0.08 -8.10 2.89
C ARG A 91 -0.47 -6.84 3.56
N GLY A 92 -0.75 -5.80 2.78
CA GLY A 92 -1.44 -4.60 3.27
C GLY A 92 -2.83 -4.93 3.77
N TYR A 93 -3.59 -5.74 3.02
CA TYR A 93 -4.88 -6.25 3.42
C TYR A 93 -4.79 -7.08 4.71
N GLU A 94 -3.81 -7.98 4.83
CA GLU A 94 -3.60 -8.77 6.05
C GLU A 94 -3.29 -7.86 7.26
N ALA A 95 -2.41 -6.87 7.10
CA ALA A 95 -2.08 -5.92 8.15
C ALA A 95 -3.31 -5.10 8.59
N VAL A 96 -4.11 -4.62 7.63
CA VAL A 96 -5.37 -3.89 7.89
C VAL A 96 -6.38 -4.79 8.61
N ARG A 97 -6.56 -6.03 8.15
CA ARG A 97 -7.41 -7.03 8.80
C ARG A 97 -6.99 -7.26 10.25
N ASP A 98 -5.70 -7.43 10.50
CA ASP A 98 -5.19 -7.73 11.83
C ASP A 98 -5.35 -6.50 12.76
N ILE A 99 -5.08 -5.28 12.28
CA ILE A 99 -5.33 -4.03 13.01
C ILE A 99 -6.80 -3.92 13.44
N VAL A 100 -7.74 -4.19 12.52
CA VAL A 100 -9.18 -4.12 12.79
C VAL A 100 -9.63 -5.22 13.75
N CYS A 101 -9.18 -6.46 13.53
CA CYS A 101 -9.67 -7.62 14.26
C CYS A 101 -9.03 -7.81 15.64
N GLU A 102 -7.82 -7.30 15.88
CA GLU A 102 -7.20 -7.29 17.22
C GLU A 102 -7.82 -6.20 18.12
N GLY A 103 -8.36 -5.13 17.54
CA GLY A 103 -9.04 -4.03 18.25
C GLY A 103 -8.11 -3.09 19.02
N THR A 104 -7.08 -3.59 19.70
CA THR A 104 -6.09 -2.76 20.42
C THR A 104 -5.35 -1.79 19.50
N PRO A 105 -4.77 -2.21 18.35
CA PRO A 105 -4.06 -1.29 17.46
C PRO A 105 -4.97 -0.18 16.93
N LEU A 106 -6.23 -0.50 16.66
CA LEU A 106 -7.21 0.47 16.15
C LEU A 106 -7.66 1.47 17.23
N ASN A 107 -7.79 1.02 18.47
CA ASN A 107 -8.04 1.95 19.57
C ASN A 107 -6.83 2.85 19.85
N ASP A 108 -5.61 2.32 19.82
CA ASP A 108 -4.39 3.12 19.97
C ASP A 108 -4.27 4.17 18.85
N PHE A 109 -4.63 3.80 17.61
CA PHE A 109 -4.71 4.72 16.49
C PHE A 109 -5.74 5.84 16.72
N ARG A 110 -6.93 5.51 17.22
CA ARG A 110 -7.98 6.50 17.55
C ARG A 110 -7.50 7.50 18.62
N VAL A 111 -6.82 7.01 19.66
CA VAL A 111 -6.20 7.89 20.66
C VAL A 111 -5.13 8.76 20.01
N ALA A 112 -4.30 8.19 19.13
CA ALA A 112 -3.29 8.97 18.41
C ALA A 112 -3.89 10.08 17.54
N LEU A 113 -5.04 9.85 16.90
CA LEU A 113 -5.78 10.89 16.17
C LEU A 113 -6.24 12.03 17.08
N SER A 114 -6.74 11.70 18.28
CA SER A 114 -7.18 12.69 19.27
C SER A 114 -6.03 13.55 19.83
N CYS A 115 -4.80 13.04 19.74
CA CYS A 115 -3.59 13.74 20.18
C CYS A 115 -2.99 14.65 19.10
N LYS A 116 -3.69 14.87 17.98
CA LYS A 116 -3.30 15.85 16.96
C LYS A 116 -4.07 17.17 17.14
N GLU A 117 -3.35 18.28 17.10
CA GLU A 117 -3.93 19.60 16.87
C GLU A 117 -4.30 19.72 15.38
N ARG A 118 -5.60 19.69 15.10
CA ARG A 118 -6.15 19.67 13.73
C ARG A 118 -5.61 20.81 12.86
N GLU A 119 -5.51 22.02 13.40
CA GLU A 119 -5.04 23.19 12.65
C GLU A 119 -3.56 23.04 12.23
N LYS A 120 -2.68 22.66 13.17
CA LYS A 120 -1.26 22.39 12.87
C LYS A 120 -1.10 21.28 11.84
N PHE A 121 -1.92 20.24 11.94
CA PHE A 121 -1.91 19.13 10.99
C PHE A 121 -2.27 19.60 9.58
N LEU A 122 -3.39 20.31 9.42
CA LEU A 122 -3.83 20.83 8.13
C LEU A 122 -2.83 21.81 7.52
N LEU A 123 -2.26 22.71 8.33
CA LEU A 123 -1.23 23.65 7.88
C LEU A 123 0.01 22.91 7.37
N CYS A 124 0.47 21.88 8.09
CA CYS A 124 1.58 21.05 7.63
C CYS A 124 1.26 20.33 6.31
N MET A 125 0.07 19.74 6.19
CA MET A 125 -0.36 19.07 4.96
C MET A 125 -0.42 20.03 3.77
N MET A 126 -0.94 21.24 3.96
CA MET A 126 -1.00 22.28 2.92
C MET A 126 0.39 22.74 2.48
N GLN A 127 1.32 22.95 3.42
CA GLN A 127 2.69 23.36 3.11
C GLN A 127 3.47 22.32 2.32
N ARG A 128 3.08 21.05 2.45
CA ARG A 128 3.70 19.93 1.72
C ARG A 128 3.18 19.74 0.30
N GLN A 129 2.04 20.33 -0.06
CA GLN A 129 1.50 20.19 -1.41
C GLN A 129 2.38 20.96 -2.41
N ALA A 130 3.39 20.27 -2.94
CA ALA A 130 4.11 20.75 -4.11
C ALA A 130 3.14 20.75 -5.31
N PRO A 131 3.29 21.68 -6.27
CA PRO A 131 2.57 21.60 -7.53
C PRO A 131 3.05 20.37 -8.30
N VAL A 132 2.33 19.26 -8.17
CA VAL A 132 2.56 18.06 -8.97
C VAL A 132 1.82 18.24 -10.30
N ASP A 133 2.54 18.16 -11.41
CA ASP A 133 1.90 18.06 -12.73
C ASP A 133 1.29 16.65 -12.88
N ARG A 134 0.05 16.53 -12.38
CA ARG A 134 -0.73 15.28 -12.39
C ARG A 134 -0.92 14.69 -13.79
N ARG A 135 -0.70 15.46 -14.86
CA ARG A 135 -0.82 14.99 -16.25
C ARG A 135 0.32 14.09 -16.68
N GLN A 136 1.45 14.11 -15.97
CA GLN A 136 2.62 13.28 -16.28
C GLN A 136 2.64 11.94 -15.53
N LEU A 137 1.72 11.74 -14.60
CA LEU A 137 1.67 10.54 -13.77
C LEU A 137 0.89 9.42 -14.47
N ARG A 138 1.44 8.20 -14.47
CA ARG A 138 0.74 7.01 -14.99
C ARG A 138 -0.54 6.69 -14.21
N HIS A 139 -0.52 6.93 -12.89
CA HIS A 139 -1.66 6.72 -11.99
C HIS A 139 -1.79 7.91 -11.03
N PRO A 140 -2.42 9.02 -11.46
CA PRO A 140 -2.47 10.25 -10.67
C PRO A 140 -3.20 10.11 -9.33
N LEU A 141 -4.22 9.25 -9.26
CA LEU A 141 -4.97 8.98 -8.03
C LEU A 141 -4.11 8.19 -7.03
N LEU A 142 -3.48 7.11 -7.47
CA LEU A 142 -2.56 6.32 -6.65
C LEU A 142 -1.46 7.20 -6.04
N HIS A 143 -0.80 8.01 -6.88
CA HIS A 143 0.23 8.93 -6.41
C HIS A 143 -0.31 9.93 -5.38
N ALA A 144 -1.51 10.47 -5.59
CA ALA A 144 -2.13 11.38 -4.63
C ALA A 144 -2.36 10.71 -3.27
N PHE A 145 -2.80 9.45 -3.24
CA PHE A 145 -2.96 8.67 -2.00
C PHE A 145 -1.62 8.40 -1.31
N CYS A 146 -0.59 8.04 -2.09
CA CYS A 146 0.74 7.78 -1.54
C CYS A 146 1.35 9.03 -0.90
N ASP A 147 1.24 10.17 -1.58
CA ASP A 147 1.68 11.47 -1.06
C ASP A 147 0.88 11.87 0.18
N GLU A 148 -0.43 11.59 0.20
CA GLU A 148 -1.29 11.88 1.33
C GLU A 148 -0.87 11.08 2.56
N TYR A 149 -0.71 9.76 2.47
CA TYR A 149 -0.27 8.93 3.60
C TYR A 149 1.14 9.28 4.08
N GLU A 150 2.07 9.56 3.15
CA GLU A 150 3.40 10.02 3.53
C GLU A 150 3.35 11.38 4.23
N GLY A 151 2.49 12.27 3.74
CA GLY A 151 2.22 13.56 4.35
C GLY A 151 1.67 13.44 5.74
N GLU A 152 0.67 12.57 5.93
CA GLU A 152 0.06 12.30 7.23
C GLU A 152 1.09 11.83 8.25
N ILE A 153 1.94 10.86 7.88
CA ILE A 153 3.02 10.34 8.73
C ILE A 153 4.02 11.45 9.10
N LYS A 154 4.46 12.24 8.12
CA LYS A 154 5.48 13.28 8.35
C LYS A 154 4.94 14.49 9.10
N CYS A 155 3.64 14.78 8.99
CA CYS A 155 2.99 15.90 9.69
C CYS A 155 2.55 15.57 11.12
N TYR A 156 2.60 14.30 11.53
CA TYR A 156 2.16 13.90 12.86
C TYR A 156 2.93 14.61 13.98
N ASP A 157 4.26 14.65 13.91
CA ASP A 157 5.12 15.27 14.94
C ASP A 157 4.81 16.77 15.11
N THR A 158 4.69 17.49 14.00
CA THR A 158 4.37 18.92 13.98
C THR A 158 2.99 19.19 14.58
N ALA A 159 2.05 18.28 14.38
CA ALA A 159 0.69 18.39 14.86
C ALA A 159 0.47 17.85 16.27
N PHE A 160 1.49 17.27 16.91
CA PHE A 160 1.31 16.62 18.20
C PHE A 160 0.91 17.64 19.28
N ASN A 161 -0.21 17.36 19.95
CA ASN A 161 -0.69 18.15 21.08
C ASN A 161 0.12 17.81 22.32
N SER A 162 0.86 18.78 22.86
CA SER A 162 1.67 18.58 24.07
C SER A 162 0.84 18.28 25.33
N LEU A 163 -0.47 18.53 25.31
CA LEU A 163 -1.41 18.17 26.39
C LEU A 163 -1.93 16.73 26.29
N CYS A 164 -1.56 15.98 25.25
CA CYS A 164 -1.90 14.56 25.14
C CYS A 164 -1.35 13.78 26.35
N GLN A 165 -2.16 12.87 26.89
CA GLN A 165 -1.77 12.03 28.03
C GLN A 165 -0.69 10.98 27.66
N LEU A 166 -0.59 10.63 26.38
CA LEU A 166 0.40 9.69 25.86
C LEU A 166 1.59 10.45 25.27
N SER A 167 2.77 9.80 25.25
CA SER A 167 3.95 10.37 24.62
C SER A 167 3.82 10.45 23.10
N LEU A 168 4.50 11.42 22.49
CA LEU A 168 4.64 11.54 21.03
C LEU A 168 5.09 10.21 20.41
N GLU A 169 6.09 9.56 21.00
CA GLU A 169 6.62 8.29 20.49
C GLU A 169 5.55 7.21 20.40
N ARG A 170 4.74 7.03 21.46
CA ARG A 170 3.70 6.01 21.51
C ARG A 170 2.59 6.32 20.51
N THR A 171 2.11 7.55 20.47
CA THR A 171 0.99 7.90 19.58
C THR A 171 1.43 7.92 18.11
N LYS A 172 2.65 8.39 17.82
CA LYS A 172 3.25 8.30 16.49
C LYS A 172 3.41 6.86 16.02
N ALA A 173 3.86 5.95 16.89
CA ALA A 173 3.99 4.55 16.53
C ALA A 173 2.62 3.93 16.15
N ALA A 174 1.57 4.22 16.93
CA ALA A 174 0.21 3.77 16.63
C ALA A 174 -0.33 4.40 15.34
N PHE A 175 -0.09 5.70 15.14
CA PHE A 175 -0.46 6.42 13.92
C PHE A 175 0.21 5.83 12.68
N ASN A 176 1.53 5.68 12.72
CA ASN A 176 2.31 5.15 11.61
C ASN A 176 1.94 3.71 11.28
N ARG A 177 1.68 2.86 12.28
CA ARG A 177 1.27 1.46 12.03
C ARG A 177 0.05 1.37 11.11
N VAL A 178 -0.94 2.24 11.29
CA VAL A 178 -2.14 2.25 10.45
C VAL A 178 -1.86 2.85 9.08
N TYR A 179 -1.21 4.02 9.01
CA TYR A 179 -0.93 4.67 7.73
C TYR A 179 0.06 3.88 6.86
N ASP A 180 1.01 3.16 7.47
CA ASP A 180 1.89 2.24 6.75
C ASP A 180 1.11 1.04 6.21
N ALA A 181 0.20 0.45 6.98
CA ALA A 181 -0.66 -0.63 6.49
C ALA A 181 -1.55 -0.17 5.32
N LEU A 182 -2.10 1.04 5.39
CA LEU A 182 -2.88 1.64 4.30
C LEU A 182 -2.03 1.97 3.07
N ALA A 183 -0.82 2.49 3.26
CA ALA A 183 0.11 2.72 2.16
C ALA A 183 0.49 1.41 1.44
N VAL A 184 0.72 0.35 2.19
CA VAL A 184 0.99 -0.99 1.65
C VAL A 184 -0.23 -1.55 0.91
N LEU A 185 -1.42 -1.46 1.51
CA LEU A 185 -2.70 -1.86 0.92
C LEU A 185 -2.94 -1.19 -0.43
N ARG A 186 -2.57 0.10 -0.55
CA ARG A 186 -2.74 0.89 -1.77
C ARG A 186 -1.59 0.75 -2.76
N GLY A 187 -0.55 -0.02 -2.47
CA GLY A 187 0.59 -0.21 -3.38
C GLY A 187 1.60 0.95 -3.40
N CYS A 188 1.65 1.77 -2.34
CA CYS A 188 2.53 2.93 -2.24
C CYS A 188 3.95 2.63 -1.76
N LYS A 189 4.14 1.51 -1.06
CA LYS A 189 5.44 1.08 -0.52
C LYS A 189 5.68 -0.37 -0.97
N GLU A 190 6.87 -0.90 -0.75
CA GLU A 190 7.07 -2.34 -0.66
C GLU A 190 7.07 -2.74 0.81
N SER A 191 6.69 -3.98 1.13
CA SER A 191 6.53 -4.39 2.53
C SER A 191 7.93 -4.51 3.10
N PRO A 192 8.16 -4.18 4.39
CA PRO A 192 9.47 -4.41 5.04
C PRO A 192 9.99 -5.85 4.91
N GLU A 193 9.10 -6.81 4.63
CA GLU A 193 9.43 -8.20 4.32
C GLU A 193 9.76 -8.46 2.85
N ASP A 194 9.17 -7.71 1.90
CA ASP A 194 9.51 -7.78 0.46
C ASP A 194 10.92 -7.23 0.20
N GLN A 195 11.33 -6.19 0.93
CA GLN A 195 12.69 -5.64 0.86
C GLN A 195 13.76 -6.63 1.36
N ARG A 196 13.38 -7.58 2.22
CA ARG A 196 14.29 -8.61 2.74
C ARG A 196 14.39 -9.85 1.85
N ASN A 197 13.40 -10.10 1.00
CA ASN A 197 13.35 -11.24 0.09
C ASN A 197 12.83 -10.78 -1.29
N PRO A 198 13.65 -10.08 -2.09
CA PRO A 198 13.22 -9.69 -3.43
C PRO A 198 12.89 -10.95 -4.25
N PRO A 199 11.81 -10.94 -5.04
CA PRO A 199 11.43 -12.09 -5.85
C PRO A 199 12.57 -12.46 -6.81
N SER A 200 13.05 -13.71 -6.70
CA SER A 200 14.21 -14.24 -7.43
C SER A 200 14.01 -14.38 -8.95
N GLY A 201 13.01 -13.73 -9.54
CA GLY A 201 12.70 -13.74 -10.97
C GLY A 201 12.68 -12.37 -11.64
N ALA A 202 12.86 -11.28 -10.89
CA ALA A 202 12.86 -9.94 -11.46
C ALA A 202 14.26 -9.56 -11.97
N ALA A 203 14.67 -10.16 -13.09
CA ALA A 203 15.70 -9.58 -13.94
C ALA A 203 15.15 -8.31 -14.59
N PHE A 204 14.92 -7.26 -13.80
CA PHE A 204 14.76 -5.92 -14.33
C PHE A 204 16.12 -5.50 -14.87
N LEU A 205 16.22 -5.48 -16.20
CA LEU A 205 17.21 -4.69 -16.91
C LEU A 205 17.10 -3.24 -16.43
N GLN A 206 17.89 -2.87 -15.43
CA GLN A 206 18.21 -1.48 -15.20
C GLN A 206 19.15 -1.04 -16.34
N PRO A 207 18.79 -0.05 -17.17
CA PRO A 207 19.81 0.68 -17.90
C PRO A 207 20.58 1.48 -16.84
N VAL A 208 21.78 1.00 -16.49
CA VAL A 208 22.74 1.79 -15.74
C VAL A 208 23.03 3.03 -16.59
N MET A 209 22.49 4.17 -16.17
CA MET A 209 22.88 5.48 -16.68
C MET A 209 24.30 5.78 -16.21
N ALA A 210 25.29 5.16 -16.87
CA ALA A 210 26.69 5.56 -16.80
C ALA A 210 26.93 6.65 -17.86
N MET A 211 26.35 7.83 -17.67
CA MET A 211 26.75 9.05 -18.40
C MET A 211 26.94 10.18 -17.40
N GLY A 212 28.12 10.23 -16.79
CA GLY A 212 28.43 11.28 -15.82
C GLY A 212 29.83 11.23 -15.20
N ALA A 213 30.87 10.86 -15.96
CA ALA A 213 32.24 10.98 -15.45
C ALA A 213 33.34 11.17 -16.52
N LEU A 214 33.00 11.55 -17.76
CA LEU A 214 34.01 11.79 -18.82
C LEU A 214 34.15 13.26 -19.26
N SER A 215 33.32 14.18 -18.76
CA SER A 215 33.40 15.60 -19.15
C SER A 215 34.35 16.45 -18.28
N LEU A 216 34.84 15.93 -17.14
CA LEU A 216 35.74 16.67 -16.26
C LEU A 216 37.24 16.47 -16.56
N LEU A 217 37.61 15.45 -17.34
CA LEU A 217 39.01 15.20 -17.72
C LEU A 217 39.46 16.01 -18.95
N VAL A 218 38.54 16.37 -19.85
CA VAL A 218 38.87 17.20 -21.02
C VAL A 218 39.05 18.68 -20.65
N LEU A 219 38.33 19.17 -19.63
CA LEU A 219 38.45 20.55 -19.15
C LEU A 219 39.71 20.81 -18.29
N GLN A 220 40.34 19.77 -17.72
CA GLN A 220 41.60 19.93 -17.00
C GLN A 220 42.84 19.88 -17.92
N LEU A 221 42.73 19.26 -19.10
CA LEU A 221 43.85 19.20 -20.07
C LEU A 221 43.95 20.45 -20.96
N LEU A 222 42.86 21.21 -21.16
CA LEU A 222 42.87 22.47 -21.92
C LEU A 222 43.29 23.71 -21.11
N ARG A 223 43.52 23.57 -19.80
CA ARG A 223 43.97 24.68 -18.91
C ARG A 223 45.48 24.68 -18.64
N ARG A 224 46.24 23.75 -19.24
CA ARG A 224 47.70 23.59 -19.05
C ARG A 224 48.52 23.74 -20.34
N GLN A 225 47.97 24.37 -21.37
CA GLN A 225 48.75 24.90 -22.50
C GLN A 225 48.68 26.41 -22.51
#